data_AF-A0A0H2SX93-F1
#
_entry.id   AF-A0A0H2SX93-F1
#
_cell.length_a   1.000
_cell.length_b   1.000
_cell.length_c   1.000
_cell.angle_alpha   90.00
_cell.angle_beta   90.00
_cell.angle_gamma   90.00
#
_symmetry.space_group_name_H-M   'P 1'
#
loop_
_entity.id
_entity.type
_entity.pdbx_description
1 polymer ?
#
loop_
_entity_poly.entity_id
_entity_poly.type
_entity_poly.pdbx_seq_one_letter_code
_entity_poly.pdbx_strand_id
1 'polypeptide(L)'
;MPNFKTHIITGILFYPVYFLLYSAIMNFFNIDFYQNDTLILTAFFFFVLGSDLPDVDHNMSLINRVFRILLIGAGIYSIFKIEKYYNFLSFLSINIYLIKTIYIIIGIILGWIFGILFNHITKHRGKWHSPFTGILTGIILYFLKTSNYYSVDYKTLFIALSLTTGFFIHLILDYYFKS
;
A
#
# COMPACT_ATOMS: atom_id res chain seq x y z
N MET A 1 0.40 -22.27 -13.57
CA MET A 1 0.46 -20.95 -12.90
C MET A 1 -0.68 -20.81 -11.89
N PRO A 2 -0.42 -20.32 -10.67
CA PRO A 2 -1.46 -20.03 -9.69
C PRO A 2 -2.50 -19.06 -10.27
N ASN A 3 -3.75 -19.18 -9.82
CA ASN A 3 -4.80 -18.24 -10.20
C ASN A 3 -5.02 -17.23 -9.08
N PHE A 4 -5.76 -16.16 -9.37
CA PHE A 4 -6.16 -15.11 -8.42
C PHE A 4 -6.67 -15.67 -7.07
N LYS A 5 -7.45 -16.76 -7.11
CA LYS A 5 -7.98 -17.40 -5.90
C LYS A 5 -6.85 -17.99 -5.04
N THR A 6 -5.86 -18.62 -5.65
CA THR A 6 -4.68 -19.16 -4.94
C THR A 6 -3.88 -18.06 -4.26
N HIS A 7 -3.63 -16.94 -4.93
CA HIS A 7 -2.88 -15.82 -4.34
C HIS A 7 -3.59 -15.24 -3.12
N ILE A 8 -4.89 -14.94 -3.24
CA ILE A 8 -5.69 -14.40 -2.13
C ILE A 8 -5.77 -15.37 -0.95
N ILE A 9 -6.09 -16.65 -1.20
CA ILE A 9 -6.18 -17.64 -0.12
C ILE A 9 -4.83 -17.77 0.58
N THR A 10 -3.73 -17.80 -0.17
CA THR A 10 -2.40 -17.90 0.44
C THR A 10 -2.09 -16.64 1.25
N GLY A 11 -2.41 -15.45 0.75
CA GLY A 11 -2.27 -14.20 1.49
C GLY A 11 -3.07 -14.21 2.81
N ILE A 12 -4.31 -14.69 2.79
CA ILE A 12 -5.15 -14.78 3.99
C ILE A 12 -4.53 -15.76 5.01
N LEU A 13 -4.09 -16.94 4.55
CA LEU A 13 -3.57 -17.99 5.43
C LEU A 13 -2.18 -17.70 5.99
N PHE A 14 -1.34 -16.94 5.27
CA PHE A 14 0.03 -16.62 5.71
C PHE A 14 0.13 -15.38 6.59
N TYR A 15 -0.91 -14.55 6.67
CA TYR A 15 -0.88 -13.35 7.52
C TYR A 15 -0.58 -13.65 9.01
N PRO A 16 -1.18 -14.68 9.67
CA PRO A 16 -0.85 -15.00 11.05
C PRO A 16 0.63 -15.31 11.27
N VAL A 17 1.29 -15.96 10.30
CA VAL A 17 2.73 -16.24 10.34
C VAL A 17 3.53 -14.94 10.31
N TYR A 18 3.16 -14.02 9.41
CA TYR A 18 3.77 -12.69 9.35
C TYR A 18 3.63 -11.92 10.66
N PHE A 19 2.41 -11.88 11.22
CA PHE A 19 2.14 -11.20 12.49
C PHE A 19 2.99 -11.77 13.64
N LEU A 20 3.05 -13.10 13.74
CA LEU A 20 3.84 -13.79 14.76
C LEU A 20 5.34 -13.47 14.60
N LEU A 21 5.88 -13.58 13.39
CA LEU A 21 7.30 -13.30 13.12
C LEU A 21 7.66 -11.86 13.45
N TYR A 22 6.87 -10.89 13.01
CA TYR A 22 7.15 -9.49 13.31
C TYR A 22 7.13 -9.22 14.82
N SER A 23 6.10 -9.73 15.52
CA SER A 23 5.97 -9.56 16.96
C SER A 23 7.10 -10.24 17.73
N ALA A 24 7.53 -11.43 17.30
CA ALA A 24 8.68 -12.12 17.87
C ALA A 24 9.99 -11.36 17.67
N ILE A 25 10.19 -10.75 16.49
CA ILE A 25 11.36 -9.91 16.20
C ILE A 25 11.36 -8.66 17.09
N MET A 26 10.24 -7.95 17.20
CA MET A 26 10.14 -6.77 18.07
C MET A 26 10.43 -7.12 19.53
N ASN A 27 9.87 -8.23 20.02
CA ASN A 27 10.12 -8.73 21.38
C ASN A 27 11.60 -9.12 21.59
N PHE A 28 12.22 -9.79 20.62
CA PHE A 28 13.64 -10.17 20.69
C PHE A 28 14.57 -8.95 20.82
N PHE A 29 14.22 -7.84 20.17
CA PHE A 29 14.97 -6.58 20.26
C PHE A 29 14.52 -5.66 21.41
N ASN A 30 13.61 -6.11 22.28
CA ASN A 30 13.01 -5.30 23.36
C ASN A 30 12.41 -3.97 22.84
N ILE A 31 11.80 -3.99 21.65
CA ILE A 31 11.13 -2.83 21.07
C ILE A 31 9.66 -2.87 21.50
N ASP A 32 9.20 -1.80 22.15
CA ASP A 32 7.82 -1.64 22.61
C ASP A 32 6.84 -1.49 21.42
N PHE A 33 6.41 -2.62 20.87
CA PHE A 33 5.43 -2.68 19.79
C PHE A 33 4.04 -3.03 20.31
N TYR A 34 3.22 -2.01 20.54
CA TYR A 34 1.83 -2.16 20.99
C TYR A 34 0.88 -2.42 19.82
N GLN A 35 0.35 -3.64 19.74
CA GLN A 35 -0.65 -4.04 18.76
C GLN A 35 -2.04 -3.63 19.25
N ASN A 36 -2.80 -2.93 18.40
CA ASN A 36 -4.23 -2.74 18.60
C ASN A 36 -4.99 -3.38 17.42
N ASP A 37 -6.28 -3.65 17.63
CA ASP A 37 -7.12 -4.37 16.66
C ASP A 37 -7.15 -3.67 15.29
N THR A 38 -7.15 -2.33 15.29
CA THR A 38 -7.16 -1.53 14.05
C THR A 38 -5.85 -1.63 13.28
N LEU A 39 -4.69 -1.69 13.94
CA LEU A 39 -3.39 -1.89 13.31
C LEU A 39 -3.29 -3.28 12.70
N ILE A 40 -3.71 -4.31 13.44
CA ILE A 40 -3.74 -5.70 12.97
C ILE A 40 -4.61 -5.81 11.72
N LEU A 41 -5.86 -5.32 11.80
CA LEU A 41 -6.79 -5.37 10.69
C LEU A 41 -6.28 -4.59 9.46
N THR A 42 -5.70 -3.42 9.68
CA THR A 42 -5.12 -2.63 8.58
C THR A 42 -3.95 -3.36 7.92
N ALA A 43 -3.04 -3.92 8.72
CA ALA A 43 -1.89 -4.67 8.20
C ALA A 43 -2.34 -5.94 7.46
N PHE A 44 -3.39 -6.62 7.93
CA PHE A 44 -4.01 -7.75 7.24
C PHE A 44 -4.50 -7.34 5.84
N PHE A 45 -5.25 -6.24 5.73
CA PHE A 45 -5.71 -5.75 4.42
C PHE A 45 -4.54 -5.45 3.48
N PHE A 46 -3.50 -4.77 3.97
CA PHE A 46 -2.31 -4.49 3.16
C PHE A 46 -1.53 -5.75 2.78
N PHE A 47 -1.50 -6.77 3.65
CA PHE A 47 -0.85 -8.04 3.36
C PHE A 47 -1.55 -8.80 2.23
N VAL A 48 -2.88 -8.95 2.33
CA VAL A 48 -3.68 -9.61 1.29
C VAL A 48 -3.61 -8.83 -0.01
N LEU A 49 -3.72 -7.50 0.04
CA LEU A 49 -3.55 -6.63 -1.11
C LEU A 49 -2.16 -6.80 -1.74
N GLY A 50 -1.11 -6.86 -0.93
CA GLY A 50 0.26 -7.12 -1.38
C GLY A 50 0.40 -8.46 -2.12
N SER A 51 -0.28 -9.51 -1.64
CA SER A 51 -0.27 -10.85 -2.25
C SER A 51 -0.88 -10.93 -3.65
N ASP A 52 -1.62 -9.90 -4.08
CA ASP A 52 -2.24 -9.82 -5.39
C ASP A 52 -1.76 -8.59 -6.20
N LEU A 53 -1.02 -7.68 -5.55
CA LEU A 53 -0.51 -6.46 -6.15
C LEU A 53 0.35 -6.67 -7.41
N PRO A 54 1.16 -7.73 -7.54
CA PRO A 54 1.89 -7.98 -8.78
C PRO A 54 0.97 -8.13 -10.00
N ASP A 55 -0.24 -8.67 -9.87
CA ASP A 55 -1.16 -8.89 -11.01
C ASP A 55 -1.99 -7.66 -11.42
N VAL A 56 -1.70 -6.51 -10.81
CA VAL A 56 -2.28 -5.21 -11.16
C VAL A 56 -1.89 -4.76 -12.56
N ASP A 57 -0.77 -5.22 -13.11
CA ASP A 57 -0.33 -4.82 -14.45
C ASP A 57 -1.16 -5.44 -15.59
N HIS A 58 -2.05 -6.40 -15.30
CA HIS A 58 -3.06 -6.85 -16.25
C HIS A 58 -4.23 -5.85 -16.34
N ASN A 59 -4.27 -5.04 -17.40
CA ASN A 59 -5.24 -3.94 -17.58
C ASN A 59 -6.73 -4.31 -17.35
N MET A 60 -7.11 -5.56 -17.60
CA MET A 60 -8.50 -6.03 -17.45
C MET A 60 -8.74 -6.80 -16.15
N SER A 61 -7.74 -6.93 -15.27
CA SER A 61 -7.91 -7.64 -14.00
C SER A 61 -8.76 -6.81 -13.03
N LEU A 62 -9.50 -7.50 -12.16
CA LEU A 62 -10.24 -6.87 -11.08
C LEU A 62 -9.29 -6.04 -10.19
N ILE A 63 -8.10 -6.60 -9.91
CA ILE A 63 -7.10 -5.96 -9.07
C ILE A 63 -6.53 -4.68 -9.70
N ASN A 64 -6.39 -4.58 -11.04
CA ASN A 64 -6.05 -3.31 -11.70
C ASN A 64 -7.11 -2.23 -11.41
N ARG A 65 -8.39 -2.58 -11.52
CA ARG A 65 -9.49 -1.62 -11.27
C ARG A 65 -9.52 -1.17 -9.82
N VAL A 66 -9.36 -2.11 -8.87
CA VAL A 66 -9.26 -1.81 -7.44
C VAL A 66 -8.04 -0.94 -7.15
N PHE A 67 -6.89 -1.25 -7.75
CA PHE A 67 -5.66 -0.47 -7.60
C PHE A 67 -5.81 0.97 -8.09
N ARG A 68 -6.54 1.22 -9.19
CA ARG A 68 -6.83 2.59 -9.63
C ARG A 68 -7.63 3.38 -8.59
N ILE A 69 -8.60 2.74 -7.92
CA ILE A 69 -9.35 3.37 -6.83
C ILE A 69 -8.41 3.65 -5.64
N LEU A 70 -7.51 2.73 -5.33
CA LEU A 70 -6.50 2.92 -4.29
C LEU A 70 -5.54 4.07 -4.62
N LEU A 71 -5.12 4.24 -5.87
CA LEU A 71 -4.31 5.37 -6.31
C LEU A 71 -5.06 6.70 -6.15
N ILE A 72 -6.37 6.74 -6.44
CA ILE A 72 -7.22 7.91 -6.16
C ILE A 72 -7.24 8.21 -4.65
N GLY A 73 -7.48 7.18 -3.82
CA GLY A 73 -7.44 7.32 -2.36
C GLY A 73 -6.08 7.81 -1.85
N ALA A 74 -4.98 7.26 -2.37
CA ALA A 74 -3.62 7.68 -2.05
C ALA A 74 -3.35 9.13 -2.48
N GLY A 75 -3.89 9.55 -3.63
CA GLY A 75 -3.80 10.93 -4.09
C GLY A 75 -4.51 11.91 -3.15
N ILE A 76 -5.77 11.61 -2.78
CA ILE A 76 -6.54 12.39 -1.80
C ILE A 76 -5.80 12.45 -0.46
N TYR A 77 -5.35 11.31 0.04
CA TYR A 77 -4.64 11.24 1.32
C TYR A 77 -3.32 12.04 1.30
N SER A 78 -2.59 12.00 0.18
CA SER A 78 -1.35 12.76 0.02
C SER A 78 -1.60 14.26 0.06
N ILE A 79 -2.66 14.75 -0.58
CA ILE A 79 -3.04 16.17 -0.53
C ILE A 79 -3.40 16.60 0.90
N PHE A 80 -4.19 15.81 1.62
CA PHE A 80 -4.49 16.10 3.04
C PHE A 80 -3.26 16.05 3.94
N LYS A 81 -2.33 15.13 3.66
CA LYS A 81 -1.06 15.06 4.37
C LYS A 81 -0.24 16.33 4.15
N ILE A 82 -0.18 16.83 2.93
CA ILE A 82 0.52 18.06 2.58
C ILE A 82 -0.17 19.27 3.24
N GLU A 83 -1.50 19.36 3.15
CA GLU A 83 -2.30 20.44 3.75
C GLU A 83 -2.00 20.62 5.25
N LYS A 84 -1.85 19.51 5.98
CA LYS A 84 -1.53 19.53 7.41
C LYS A 84 -0.30 20.38 7.74
N TYR A 85 0.68 20.43 6.83
CA TYR A 85 1.90 21.22 6.98
C TYR A 85 1.86 22.54 6.21
N TYR A 86 1.18 22.57 5.06
CA TYR A 86 1.11 23.72 4.16
C TYR A 86 -0.30 23.92 3.63
N ASN A 87 -1.03 24.86 4.22
CA ASN A 87 -2.36 25.24 3.72
C ASN A 87 -2.26 26.30 2.61
N PHE A 88 -2.05 25.83 1.38
CA PHE A 88 -1.89 26.69 0.19
C PHE A 88 -3.15 27.46 -0.21
N LEU A 89 -4.34 27.09 0.29
CA LEU A 89 -5.60 27.75 -0.04
C LEU A 89 -6.08 28.68 1.09
N SER A 90 -5.26 28.87 2.13
CA SER A 90 -5.58 29.71 3.29
C SER A 90 -5.83 31.18 2.95
N PHE A 91 -5.33 31.66 1.80
CA PHE A 91 -5.57 33.02 1.32
C PHE A 91 -6.98 33.23 0.75
N LEU A 92 -7.72 32.15 0.46
CA LEU A 92 -9.09 32.24 -0.04
C LEU A 92 -10.07 32.37 1.13
N SER A 93 -10.77 33.51 1.22
CA SER A 93 -11.82 33.74 2.22
C SER A 93 -13.13 33.01 1.89
N ILE A 94 -13.08 31.69 1.74
CA ILE A 94 -14.22 30.82 1.44
C ILE A 94 -14.44 29.79 2.55
N ASN A 95 -15.64 29.22 2.60
CA ASN A 95 -16.01 28.24 3.63
C ASN A 95 -15.11 26.99 3.60
N ILE A 96 -14.78 26.47 4.79
CA ILE A 96 -13.86 25.33 4.95
C ILE A 96 -14.28 24.07 4.17
N TYR A 97 -15.58 23.80 4.03
CA TYR A 97 -16.06 22.65 3.27
C TYR A 97 -15.76 22.79 1.77
N LEU A 98 -15.76 24.01 1.22
CA LEU A 98 -15.37 24.27 -0.16
C LEU A 98 -13.86 24.05 -0.34
N ILE A 99 -13.04 24.53 0.58
CA ILE A 99 -11.59 24.31 0.57
C ILE A 99 -11.27 22.80 0.61
N LYS A 100 -11.88 22.05 1.53
CA LYS A 100 -11.71 20.59 1.64
C LYS A 100 -12.19 19.87 0.38
N THR A 101 -13.26 20.34 -0.25
CA THR A 101 -13.74 19.80 -1.53
C THR A 101 -12.71 20.02 -2.65
N ILE A 102 -12.10 21.21 -2.72
CA ILE A 102 -11.03 21.49 -3.69
C ILE A 102 -9.83 20.55 -3.45
N TYR A 103 -9.42 20.34 -2.21
CA TYR A 103 -8.35 19.38 -1.89
C TYR A 103 -8.67 17.95 -2.33
N ILE A 104 -9.92 17.49 -2.14
CA ILE A 104 -10.37 16.19 -2.62
C ILE A 104 -10.27 16.13 -4.16
N ILE A 105 -10.75 17.16 -4.86
CA ILE A 105 -10.69 17.21 -6.34
C ILE A 105 -9.24 17.15 -6.84
N ILE A 106 -8.33 17.93 -6.24
CA ILE A 106 -6.90 17.91 -6.57
C ILE A 106 -6.33 16.50 -6.34
N GLY A 107 -6.68 15.88 -5.22
CA GLY A 107 -6.26 14.51 -4.90
C GLY A 107 -6.77 13.46 -5.88
N ILE A 108 -8.02 13.58 -6.34
CA ILE A 108 -8.60 12.72 -7.37
C ILE A 108 -7.83 12.86 -8.69
N ILE A 109 -7.56 14.10 -9.12
CA ILE A 109 -6.79 14.38 -10.35
C ILE A 109 -5.39 13.76 -10.25
N LEU A 110 -4.72 13.95 -9.11
CA LEU A 110 -3.38 13.43 -8.87
C LEU A 110 -3.34 11.89 -8.90
N GLY A 111 -4.28 11.22 -8.23
CA GLY A 111 -4.40 9.76 -8.28
C GLY A 111 -4.77 9.23 -9.66
N TRP A 112 -5.62 9.94 -10.40
CA TRP A 112 -5.98 9.60 -11.77
C TRP A 112 -4.78 9.69 -12.73
N ILE A 113 -3.97 10.76 -12.62
CA ILE A 113 -2.73 10.92 -13.39
C ILE A 113 -1.78 9.74 -13.09
N PHE A 114 -1.59 9.38 -11.82
CA PHE A 114 -0.78 8.21 -11.47
C PHE A 114 -1.33 6.91 -12.05
N GLY A 115 -2.64 6.73 -12.07
CA GLY A 115 -3.27 5.56 -12.70
C GLY A 115 -2.99 5.49 -14.21
N ILE A 116 -3.04 6.62 -14.93
CA ILE A 116 -2.70 6.67 -16.36
C ILE A 116 -1.22 6.35 -16.57
N LEU A 117 -0.33 7.01 -15.82
CA LEU A 117 1.11 6.80 -15.92
C LEU A 117 1.47 5.35 -15.62
N PHE A 118 0.86 4.75 -14.59
CA PHE A 118 1.06 3.35 -14.24
C PHE A 118 0.78 2.44 -15.44
N ASN A 119 -0.42 2.49 -16.03
CA ASN A 119 -0.77 1.59 -17.15
C ASN A 119 0.07 1.84 -18.41
N HIS A 120 0.57 3.07 -18.61
CA HIS A 120 1.44 3.37 -19.74
C HIS A 120 2.85 2.79 -19.56
N ILE A 121 3.35 2.75 -18.32
CA ILE A 121 4.70 2.29 -17.99
C ILE A 121 4.73 0.78 -17.74
N THR A 122 3.70 0.22 -17.11
CA THR A 122 3.68 -1.20 -16.75
C THR A 122 3.20 -2.06 -17.90
N LYS A 123 4.01 -3.04 -18.27
CA LYS A 123 3.62 -4.16 -19.12
C LYS A 123 3.35 -5.36 -18.24
N HIS A 124 2.36 -6.17 -18.62
CA HIS A 124 2.03 -7.42 -17.94
C HIS A 124 3.26 -8.33 -17.80
N ARG A 125 3.57 -8.79 -16.58
CA ARG A 125 4.78 -9.58 -16.23
C ARG A 125 6.08 -8.86 -16.59
N GLY A 126 6.04 -7.53 -16.60
CA GLY A 126 7.20 -6.68 -16.81
C GLY A 126 7.97 -6.43 -15.51
N LYS A 127 8.52 -5.23 -15.37
CA LYS A 127 9.27 -4.82 -14.17
C LYS A 127 8.43 -4.83 -12.88
N TRP A 128 7.10 -4.88 -13.00
CA TRP A 128 6.19 -4.91 -11.85
C TRP A 128 6.31 -6.22 -11.07
N HIS A 129 6.44 -7.37 -11.74
CA HIS A 129 6.78 -8.67 -11.11
C HIS A 129 8.27 -8.79 -10.76
N SER A 130 8.84 -7.78 -10.08
CA SER A 130 10.22 -7.84 -9.58
C SER A 130 10.26 -7.67 -8.05
N PRO A 131 11.22 -8.33 -7.36
CA PRO A 131 11.47 -8.12 -5.93
C PRO A 131 11.67 -6.64 -5.57
N PHE A 132 12.32 -5.89 -6.46
CA PHE A 132 12.56 -4.46 -6.28
C PHE A 132 11.26 -3.67 -6.16
N THR A 133 10.25 -3.98 -7.00
CA THR A 133 8.93 -3.33 -6.94
C THR A 133 8.23 -3.60 -5.60
N GLY A 134 8.31 -4.81 -5.06
CA GLY A 134 7.71 -5.14 -3.76
C GLY A 134 8.35 -4.35 -2.60
N ILE A 135 9.66 -4.14 -2.65
CA ILE A 135 10.38 -3.31 -1.66
C ILE A 135 9.98 -1.84 -1.84
N LEU A 136 9.99 -1.34 -3.08
CA LEU A 136 9.68 0.05 -3.37
C LEU A 136 8.25 0.43 -2.97
N THR A 137 7.28 -0.45 -3.21
CA THR A 137 5.88 -0.20 -2.81
C THR A 137 5.73 -0.15 -1.29
N GLY A 138 6.45 -1.00 -0.54
CA GLY A 138 6.53 -0.91 0.92
C GLY A 138 7.14 0.40 1.41
N ILE A 139 8.25 0.84 0.81
CA ILE A 139 8.89 2.12 1.13
C ILE A 139 7.92 3.29 0.89
N ILE A 140 7.24 3.30 -0.27
CA ILE A 140 6.23 4.31 -0.59
C ILE A 140 5.11 4.30 0.46
N LEU A 141 4.59 3.12 0.83
CA LEU A 141 3.54 3.01 1.84
C LEU A 141 4.01 3.52 3.22
N TYR A 142 5.25 3.23 3.61
CA TYR A 142 5.84 3.74 4.84
C TYR A 142 5.85 5.27 4.85
N PHE A 143 6.39 5.90 3.80
CA PHE A 143 6.46 7.36 3.71
C PHE A 143 5.10 8.03 3.56
N LEU A 144 4.15 7.39 2.89
CA LEU A 144 2.78 7.86 2.83
C LEU A 144 2.16 7.84 4.23
N LYS A 145 2.29 6.75 4.98
CA LYS A 145 1.57 6.61 6.24
C LYS A 145 2.25 7.23 7.46
N THR A 146 3.57 7.28 7.50
CA THR A 146 4.30 7.75 8.69
C THR A 146 3.98 9.23 8.97
N SER A 147 3.68 9.53 10.24
CA SER A 147 3.59 10.91 10.72
C SER A 147 4.87 11.38 11.41
N ASN A 148 5.84 10.49 11.63
CA ASN A 148 7.10 10.77 12.28
C ASN A 148 8.26 10.55 11.30
N TYR A 149 8.93 11.64 10.94
CA TYR A 149 10.05 11.63 10.00
C TYR A 149 11.41 11.61 10.68
N TYR A 150 11.46 11.80 12.01
CA TYR A 150 12.70 11.90 12.77
C TYR A 150 13.09 10.59 13.46
N SER A 151 12.12 9.70 13.68
CA SER A 151 12.36 8.36 14.21
C SER A 151 11.59 7.30 13.44
N VAL A 152 12.00 6.04 13.62
CA VAL A 152 11.30 4.90 13.02
C VAL A 152 9.92 4.75 13.66
N ASP A 153 8.87 4.79 12.84
CA ASP A 153 7.51 4.48 13.27
C ASP A 153 7.27 2.97 13.07
N TYR A 154 7.45 2.19 14.13
CA TYR A 154 7.30 0.73 14.09
C TYR A 154 5.88 0.28 13.71
N LYS A 155 4.84 1.06 14.00
CA LYS A 155 3.46 0.72 13.58
C LYS A 155 3.29 0.88 12.08
N THR A 156 3.82 1.97 11.53
CA THR A 156 3.82 2.18 10.08
C THR A 156 4.75 1.20 9.37
N LEU A 157 5.90 0.86 9.97
CA LEU A 157 6.82 -0.15 9.46
C LEU A 157 6.17 -1.53 9.38
N PHE A 158 5.41 -1.92 10.42
CA PHE A 158 4.61 -3.13 10.40
C PHE A 158 3.65 -3.16 9.20
N ILE A 159 2.89 -2.09 8.96
CA ILE A 159 1.97 -2.05 7.81
C ILE A 159 2.72 -2.07 6.46
N ALA A 160 3.85 -1.35 6.35
CA ALA A 160 4.66 -1.32 5.14
C ALA A 160 5.26 -2.70 4.81
N LEU A 161 5.80 -3.37 5.82
CA LEU A 161 6.34 -4.71 5.68
C LEU A 161 5.25 -5.76 5.43
N SER A 162 4.03 -5.56 5.93
CA SER A 162 2.92 -6.48 5.63
C SER A 162 2.60 -6.46 4.13
N LEU A 163 2.54 -5.27 3.50
CA LEU A 163 2.39 -5.16 2.05
C LEU A 163 3.53 -5.86 1.30
N THR A 164 4.78 -5.55 1.66
CA THR A 164 5.95 -6.12 0.99
C THR A 164 6.03 -7.64 1.14
N THR A 165 5.78 -8.18 2.33
CA THR A 165 5.80 -9.63 2.58
C THR A 165 4.71 -10.35 1.82
N GLY A 166 3.49 -9.79 1.75
CA GLY A 166 2.43 -10.28 0.87
C GLY A 166 2.89 -10.33 -0.59
N PHE A 167 3.53 -9.26 -1.08
CA PHE A 167 4.10 -9.19 -2.43
C PHE A 167 5.14 -10.29 -2.69
N PHE A 168 6.01 -10.57 -1.72
CA PHE A 168 7.00 -11.64 -1.85
C PHE A 168 6.36 -13.03 -1.86
N ILE A 169 5.30 -13.26 -1.09
CA ILE A 169 4.54 -14.53 -1.13
C ILE A 169 4.00 -14.77 -2.54
N HIS A 170 3.48 -13.73 -3.20
CA HIS A 170 3.05 -13.83 -4.58
C HIS A 170 4.20 -14.27 -5.50
N LEU A 171 5.34 -13.58 -5.45
CA LEU A 171 6.49 -13.91 -6.30
C LEU A 171 7.02 -15.33 -6.05
N ILE A 172 7.01 -15.76 -4.78
CA ILE A 172 7.41 -17.11 -4.37
C ILE A 172 6.45 -18.15 -4.96
N LEU A 173 5.14 -17.95 -4.82
CA LEU A 173 4.13 -18.85 -5.41
C LEU A 173 4.33 -18.97 -6.93
N ASP A 174 4.51 -17.85 -7.61
CA ASP A 174 4.74 -17.82 -9.05
C ASP A 174 6.04 -18.52 -9.46
N TYR A 175 7.07 -18.45 -8.63
CA TYR A 175 8.33 -19.15 -8.88
C TYR A 175 8.17 -20.67 -8.75
N TYR A 176 7.52 -21.14 -7.67
CA TYR A 176 7.41 -22.58 -7.38
C TYR A 176 6.32 -23.31 -8.20
N PHE A 177 5.25 -22.63 -8.58
CA PHE A 177 4.10 -23.22 -9.30
C PHE A 177 4.04 -22.84 -10.79
N LYS A 178 5.19 -22.43 -11.35
CA LYS A 178 5.43 -22.32 -12.79
C LYS A 178 5.50 -23.72 -13.43
N SER A 179 4.33 -24.37 -13.58
CA SER A 179 4.11 -25.33 -14.67
C SER A 179 3.59 -24.58 -15.88
#